data_AF-A2DAW0-F1
#
_entry.id   AF-A2DAW0-F1
#
_cell.length_a   1.000
_cell.length_b   1.000
_cell.length_c   1.000
_cell.angle_alpha   90.00
_cell.angle_beta   90.00
_cell.angle_gamma   90.00
#
_symmetry.space_group_name_H-M   'P 1'
#
loop_
_entity.id
_entity.type
_entity.pdbx_description
1 polymer ?
#
loop_
_entity_poly.entity_id
_entity_poly.type
_entity_poly.pdbx_seq_one_letter_code
_entity_poly.pdbx_strand_id
1 'polypeptide(L)'
;MTKSSKIVLNDIRKELPKIKIIEPFQPEVIDCDSKDDFSEIISADQEKYAGMTTQKLNKIFHIPGYKVTKIKGEICLRNIKDGEKDRDEEKKVMDEIKKIKDAFNALSEQFELIKDTVLKTAQV
;
A
#
# COMPACT_ATOMS: atom_id res chain seq x y z
N MET A 1 20.48 -28.86 47.72
CA MET A 1 20.54 -29.33 46.32
C MET A 1 20.15 -28.18 45.39
N THR A 2 21.12 -27.45 44.84
CA THR A 2 20.89 -26.36 43.89
C THR A 2 21.09 -26.90 42.47
N LYS A 3 20.00 -27.23 41.77
CA LYS A 3 20.07 -27.65 40.37
C LYS A 3 20.26 -26.42 39.49
N SER A 4 21.49 -26.20 39.03
CA SER A 4 21.80 -25.27 37.94
C SER A 4 21.43 -25.93 36.62
N SER A 5 20.33 -25.49 36.01
CA SER A 5 19.96 -25.93 34.67
C SER A 5 20.59 -25.00 33.65
N LYS A 6 21.82 -25.32 33.21
CA LYS A 6 22.41 -24.70 32.01
C LYS A 6 21.63 -25.21 30.79
N ILE A 7 20.92 -24.32 30.11
CA ILE A 7 20.38 -24.60 28.78
C ILE A 7 21.59 -24.67 27.85
N VAL A 8 22.00 -25.89 27.49
CA VAL A 8 23.02 -26.11 26.48
C VAL A 8 22.33 -26.03 25.12
N LEU A 9 22.48 -24.90 24.43
CA LEU A 9 22.10 -24.75 23.03
C LEU A 9 23.14 -25.49 22.18
N ASN A 10 23.04 -26.81 22.11
CA ASN A 10 23.82 -27.61 21.17
C ASN A 10 23.38 -27.26 19.74
N ASP A 11 24.28 -26.59 19.00
CA ASP A 11 24.49 -26.73 17.57
C ASP A 11 23.28 -26.71 16.61
N ILE A 12 22.26 -25.89 16.89
CA ILE A 12 21.30 -25.50 15.85
C ILE A 12 21.84 -24.25 15.15
N ARG A 13 22.97 -24.38 14.44
CA ARG A 13 23.24 -23.50 13.30
C ARG A 13 22.28 -23.93 12.19
N LYS A 14 21.00 -23.60 12.36
CA LYS A 14 20.02 -23.66 11.28
C LYS A 14 20.58 -22.75 10.20
N GLU A 15 21.04 -23.32 9.10
CA GLU A 15 21.45 -22.52 7.94
C GLU A 15 20.30 -21.58 7.63
N LEU A 16 20.53 -20.28 7.87
CA LEU A 16 19.51 -19.27 7.62
C LEU A 16 19.16 -19.37 6.13
N PRO A 17 17.86 -19.40 5.77
CA PRO A 17 17.47 -19.49 4.38
C PRO A 17 18.14 -18.35 3.61
N LYS A 18 18.91 -18.68 2.57
CA LYS A 18 19.58 -17.70 1.71
C LYS A 18 18.52 -16.78 1.11
N ILE A 19 18.53 -15.51 1.52
CA ILE A 19 17.61 -14.49 1.02
C ILE A 19 17.96 -14.24 -0.44
N LYS A 20 17.03 -14.53 -1.34
CA LYS A 20 17.13 -14.16 -2.76
C LYS A 20 16.47 -12.81 -2.94
N ILE A 21 17.24 -11.83 -3.42
CA ILE A 21 16.69 -10.52 -3.81
C ILE A 21 16.03 -10.72 -5.18
N ILE A 22 14.75 -10.40 -5.25
CA ILE A 22 13.94 -10.48 -6.48
C ILE A 22 13.47 -9.07 -6.86
N GLU A 23 13.18 -8.87 -8.13
CA GLU A 23 12.65 -7.60 -8.61
C GLU A 23 11.25 -7.31 -8.05
N PRO A 24 10.87 -6.03 -7.92
CA PRO A 24 9.54 -5.65 -7.47
C PRO A 24 8.46 -6.18 -8.41
N PHE A 25 7.46 -6.84 -7.85
CA PHE A 25 6.30 -7.27 -8.62
C PHE A 25 5.42 -6.06 -9.00
N GLN A 26 5.46 -5.69 -10.29
CA GLN A 26 4.70 -4.60 -10.91
C GLN A 26 3.80 -5.16 -12.03
N PRO A 27 2.65 -5.77 -11.69
CA PRO A 27 1.69 -6.23 -12.68
C PRO A 27 0.91 -5.05 -13.29
N GLU A 28 0.33 -5.29 -14.46
CA GLU A 28 -0.76 -4.44 -14.98
C GLU A 28 -1.97 -4.58 -14.05
N VAL A 29 -2.52 -3.43 -13.64
CA VAL A 29 -3.74 -3.37 -12.81
C VAL A 29 -4.94 -3.52 -13.74
N ILE A 30 -5.81 -4.46 -13.38
CA ILE A 30 -7.08 -4.73 -14.03
C ILE A 30 -8.17 -4.18 -13.10
N ASP A 31 -8.81 -3.11 -13.55
CA ASP A 31 -9.96 -2.53 -12.88
C ASP A 31 -11.21 -3.34 -13.24
N CYS A 32 -11.86 -3.92 -12.23
CA CYS A 32 -13.13 -4.60 -12.37
C CYS A 32 -14.24 -3.69 -11.81
N ASP A 33 -15.26 -3.39 -12.61
CA ASP A 33 -16.40 -2.58 -12.17
C ASP A 33 -17.34 -3.39 -11.28
N SER A 34 -17.50 -4.68 -11.58
CA SER A 34 -18.35 -5.62 -10.83
C SER A 34 -17.58 -6.84 -10.32
N LYS A 35 -18.20 -7.53 -9.35
CA LYS A 35 -17.76 -8.86 -8.91
C LYS A 35 -17.85 -9.90 -10.02
N ASP A 36 -18.80 -9.71 -10.93
CA ASP A 36 -19.06 -10.64 -12.02
C ASP A 36 -17.89 -10.61 -13.02
N ASP A 37 -17.40 -9.41 -13.38
CA ASP A 37 -16.21 -9.23 -14.22
C ASP A 37 -14.99 -9.94 -13.63
N PHE A 38 -14.79 -9.80 -12.32
CA PHE A 38 -13.71 -10.51 -11.62
C PHE A 38 -13.90 -12.04 -11.72
N SER A 39 -15.12 -12.52 -11.54
CA SER A 39 -15.42 -13.95 -11.66
C SER A 39 -15.15 -14.47 -13.07
N GLU A 40 -15.49 -13.71 -14.11
CA GLU A 40 -15.24 -14.08 -15.51
C GLU A 40 -13.74 -14.19 -15.80
N ILE A 41 -12.94 -13.22 -15.35
CA ILE A 41 -11.49 -13.20 -15.58
C ILE A 41 -10.81 -14.36 -14.84
N ILE A 42 -11.19 -14.59 -13.58
CA ILE A 42 -10.66 -15.72 -12.80
C ILE A 42 -11.08 -17.05 -13.42
N SER A 43 -12.29 -17.15 -13.98
CA SER A 43 -12.77 -18.38 -14.62
C SER A 43 -12.10 -18.62 -15.98
N ALA A 44 -11.76 -17.57 -16.71
CA ALA A 44 -11.04 -17.67 -17.98
C ALA A 44 -9.62 -18.22 -17.80
N ASP A 45 -8.92 -17.79 -16.74
CA ASP A 45 -7.49 -18.04 -16.52
C ASP A 45 -7.21 -18.66 -15.13
N GLN A 46 -8.04 -19.61 -14.69
CA GLN A 46 -8.02 -20.13 -13.32
C GLN A 46 -6.66 -20.71 -12.89
N GLU A 47 -5.96 -21.42 -13.78
CA GLU A 47 -4.65 -22.02 -13.46
C GLU A 47 -3.59 -20.97 -13.13
N LYS A 48 -3.59 -19.85 -13.87
CA LYS A 48 -2.65 -18.74 -13.70
C LYS A 48 -2.85 -18.05 -12.36
N TYR A 49 -4.11 -17.76 -12.01
CA TYR A 49 -4.43 -17.02 -10.79
C TYR A 49 -4.42 -17.92 -9.55
N ALA A 50 -4.75 -19.20 -9.67
CA ALA A 50 -4.68 -20.15 -8.56
C ALA A 50 -3.26 -20.31 -8.00
N GLY A 51 -2.23 -20.20 -8.84
CA GLY A 51 -0.83 -20.23 -8.42
C GLY A 51 -0.34 -18.95 -7.72
N MET A 52 -1.09 -17.85 -7.80
CA MET A 52 -0.68 -16.57 -7.21
C MET A 52 -1.01 -16.47 -5.72
N THR A 53 -0.22 -15.66 -5.02
CA THR A 53 -0.52 -15.29 -3.63
C THR A 53 -1.61 -14.23 -3.61
N THR A 54 -2.37 -14.15 -2.52
CA THR A 54 -3.40 -13.12 -2.34
C THR A 54 -2.84 -11.71 -2.48
N GLN A 55 -1.60 -11.46 -2.03
CA GLN A 55 -0.93 -10.17 -2.23
C GLN A 55 -0.69 -9.84 -3.70
N LYS A 56 -0.31 -10.82 -4.53
CA LYS A 56 -0.16 -10.62 -5.98
C LYS A 56 -1.51 -10.36 -6.63
N LEU A 57 -2.54 -11.12 -6.25
CA LEU A 57 -3.90 -10.94 -6.77
C LEU A 57 -4.48 -9.56 -6.43
N ASN A 58 -4.29 -9.06 -5.21
CA ASN A 58 -4.74 -7.71 -4.83
C ASN A 58 -3.95 -6.57 -5.50
N LYS A 59 -2.77 -6.86 -6.07
CA LYS A 59 -2.02 -5.90 -6.89
C LYS A 59 -2.46 -5.91 -8.35
N ILE A 60 -2.98 -7.04 -8.83
CA ILE A 60 -3.47 -7.18 -10.21
C ILE A 60 -4.91 -6.68 -10.28
N PHE A 61 -5.76 -7.06 -9.34
CA PHE A 61 -7.19 -6.77 -9.42
C PHE A 61 -7.56 -5.66 -8.46
N HIS A 62 -8.13 -4.59 -9.01
CA HIS A 62 -8.81 -3.57 -8.24
C HIS A 62 -10.33 -3.78 -8.37
N ILE A 63 -10.99 -3.99 -7.24
CA ILE A 63 -12.44 -4.24 -7.19
C ILE A 63 -13.02 -3.34 -6.11
N PRO A 64 -13.90 -2.39 -6.43
CA PRO A 64 -14.39 -1.41 -5.48
C PRO A 64 -15.15 -2.10 -4.34
N GLY A 65 -14.66 -1.91 -3.11
CA GLY A 65 -15.24 -2.48 -1.90
C GLY A 65 -14.87 -3.94 -1.62
N TYR A 66 -14.02 -4.58 -2.43
CA TYR A 66 -13.61 -5.98 -2.22
C TYR A 66 -12.10 -6.17 -2.26
N LYS A 67 -11.59 -7.03 -1.37
CA LYS A 67 -10.22 -7.54 -1.40
C LYS A 67 -10.23 -9.01 -1.80
N VAL A 68 -9.32 -9.38 -2.68
CA VAL A 68 -9.13 -10.77 -3.07
C VAL A 68 -8.51 -11.53 -1.90
N THR A 69 -9.13 -12.65 -1.55
CA THR A 69 -8.71 -13.56 -0.50
C THR A 69 -8.66 -14.98 -1.03
N LYS A 70 -7.98 -15.87 -0.31
CA LYS A 70 -7.91 -17.28 -0.67
C LYS A 70 -8.30 -18.11 0.55
N ILE A 71 -9.38 -18.87 0.44
CA ILE A 71 -9.91 -19.69 1.52
C ILE A 71 -9.92 -21.13 1.03
N LYS A 72 -9.24 -22.04 1.75
CA LYS A 72 -9.14 -23.47 1.41
C LYS A 72 -8.67 -23.78 -0.03
N GLY A 73 -7.94 -22.87 -0.66
CA GLY A 73 -7.46 -23.03 -2.04
C GLY A 73 -8.27 -22.29 -3.09
N GLU A 74 -9.46 -21.81 -2.74
CA GLU A 74 -10.36 -21.09 -3.64
C GLU A 74 -10.18 -19.57 -3.52
N ILE A 75 -10.24 -18.86 -4.64
CA ILE A 75 -10.15 -17.40 -4.71
C ILE A 75 -11.53 -16.82 -4.38
N CYS A 76 -11.59 -15.97 -3.36
CA CYS A 76 -12.84 -15.39 -2.87
C CYS A 76 -12.70 -13.88 -2.70
N LEU A 77 -13.81 -13.16 -2.83
CA LEU A 77 -13.87 -11.73 -2.53
C LEU A 77 -14.30 -11.51 -1.09
N ARG A 78 -13.51 -10.73 -0.34
CA ARG A 78 -13.84 -10.26 1.01
C ARG A 78 -14.26 -8.82 0.95
N ASN A 79 -15.40 -8.50 1.55
CA ASN A 79 -15.86 -7.11 1.66
C ASN A 79 -14.90 -6.30 2.55
N ILE A 80 -14.45 -5.15 2.03
CA ILE A 80 -13.59 -4.21 2.76
C ILE A 80 -14.53 -3.37 3.63
N LYS A 81 -14.43 -3.51 4.96
CA LYS A 81 -15.14 -2.60 5.87
C LYS A 81 -14.60 -1.18 5.64
N ASP A 82 -15.43 -0.15 5.80
CA ASP A 82 -15.05 1.25 5.51
C ASP A 82 -13.75 1.74 6.17
N GLY A 83 -13.30 1.11 7.27
CA GLY A 83 -12.02 1.41 7.93
C GLY A 83 -10.78 0.69 7.38
N GLU A 84 -10.91 -0.14 6.32
CA GLU A 84 -9.80 -0.83 5.64
C GLU A 84 -9.56 -0.34 4.21
N LYS A 85 -10.19 0.79 3.82
CA LYS A 85 -9.87 1.52 2.59
C LYS A 85 -8.37 1.81 2.56
N ASP A 86 -7.78 1.70 1.37
CA ASP A 86 -6.34 1.58 1.22
C ASP A 86 -5.61 2.77 1.83
N ARG A 87 -5.02 2.53 3.00
CA ARG A 87 -4.18 3.49 3.73
C ARG A 87 -3.05 4.05 2.86
N ASP A 88 -2.68 3.35 1.79
CA ASP A 88 -1.64 3.80 0.86
C ASP A 88 -2.14 4.92 -0.07
N GLU A 89 -3.40 4.88 -0.51
CA GLU A 89 -4.01 5.98 -1.25
C GLU A 89 -4.28 7.18 -0.34
N GLU A 90 -4.81 6.94 0.86
CA GLU A 90 -5.01 8.00 1.85
C GLU A 90 -3.69 8.69 2.23
N LYS A 91 -2.60 7.93 2.38
CA LYS A 91 -1.26 8.49 2.62
C LYS A 91 -0.77 9.32 1.44
N LYS A 92 -0.94 8.85 0.21
CA LYS A 92 -0.51 9.57 -0.99
C LYS A 92 -1.28 10.89 -1.13
N VAL A 93 -2.60 10.87 -0.91
CA VAL A 93 -3.44 12.07 -0.87
C VAL A 93 -3.02 13.01 0.26
N MET A 94 -2.75 12.49 1.46
CA MET A 94 -2.25 13.29 2.59
C MET A 94 -0.90 13.95 2.31
N ASP A 95 0.03 13.25 1.66
CA ASP A 95 1.33 13.80 1.27
C ASP A 95 1.18 14.91 0.20
N GLU A 96 0.26 14.75 -0.75
CA GLU A 96 -0.06 15.78 -1.74
C GLU A 96 -0.70 17.02 -1.09
N ILE A 97 -1.66 16.84 -0.18
CA ILE A 97 -2.26 17.92 0.61
C ILE A 97 -1.19 18.68 1.41
N LYS A 98 -0.23 17.96 2.00
CA LYS A 98 0.86 18.56 2.75
C LYS A 98 1.74 19.44 1.86
N LYS A 99 2.12 18.96 0.67
CA LYS A 99 2.87 19.76 -0.32
C LYS A 99 2.12 21.02 -0.75
N ILE A 100 0.80 20.92 -0.97
CA ILE A 100 -0.04 22.06 -1.31
C ILE A 100 -0.06 23.08 -0.17
N LYS A 101 -0.18 22.60 1.08
CA LYS A 101 -0.18 23.45 2.27
C LYS A 101 1.14 24.20 2.43
N ASP A 102 2.27 23.51 2.21
CA ASP A 102 3.60 24.11 2.28
C ASP A 102 3.78 25.18 1.18
N ALA A 103 3.34 24.89 -0.05
CA ALA A 103 3.37 25.84 -1.15
C ALA A 103 2.48 27.07 -0.88
N PHE A 104 1.29 26.88 -0.31
CA PHE A 104 0.38 27.96 0.04
C PHE A 104 0.94 28.87 1.14
N ASN A 105 1.59 28.29 2.14
CA ASN A 105 2.26 29.07 3.19
C ASN A 105 3.39 29.92 2.61
N ALA A 106 4.24 29.33 1.76
CA ALA A 106 5.31 30.07 1.08
C ALA A 106 4.76 31.21 0.21
N LEU A 107 3.65 30.99 -0.50
CA LEU A 107 2.99 32.02 -1.28
C LEU A 107 2.44 33.15 -0.38
N SER A 108 1.86 32.79 0.76
CA SER A 108 1.31 33.76 1.73
C SER A 108 2.41 34.65 2.31
N GLU A 109 3.58 34.08 2.62
CA GLU A 109 4.75 34.85 3.06
C GLU A 109 5.24 35.83 1.98
N GLN A 110 5.29 35.39 0.72
CA GLN A 110 5.63 36.27 -0.41
C GLN A 110 4.62 37.40 -0.58
N PHE A 111 3.32 37.14 -0.39
CA PHE A 111 2.29 38.17 -0.46
C PHE A 111 2.44 39.23 0.62
N GLU A 112 2.77 38.87 1.86
CA GLU A 112 3.02 39.84 2.93
C GLU A 112 4.27 40.70 2.63
N LEU A 113 5.34 40.11 2.11
CA LEU A 113 6.53 40.85 1.69
C LEU A 113 6.23 41.86 0.56
N ILE A 114 5.42 41.45 -0.43
CA ILE A 114 4.99 42.33 -1.53
C ILE A 114 4.13 43.48 -0.98
N LYS A 115 3.17 43.16 -0.11
CA LYS A 115 2.28 44.15 0.52
C LYS A 115 3.07 45.19 1.31
N ASP A 116 4.04 44.77 2.11
CA ASP A 116 4.91 45.68 2.86
C ASP A 116 5.76 46.56 1.95
N THR A 117 6.23 46.01 0.83
CA THR A 117 7.01 46.76 -0.17
C THR A 117 6.15 47.82 -0.85
N VAL A 118 4.93 47.47 -1.26
CA VAL A 118 3.97 48.40 -1.89
C VAL A 118 3.53 49.51 -0.93
N LEU A 119 3.30 49.18 0.34
CA LEU A 119 2.98 50.18 1.37
C LEU A 119 4.11 51.18 1.58
N LYS A 120 5.37 50.72 1.57
CA LYS A 120 6.55 51.58 1.71
C LYS A 120 6.77 52.47 0.48
N THR A 121 6.51 51.99 -0.72
CA THR A 121 6.67 52.79 -1.94
C THR A 121 5.54 53.79 -2.15
N ALA A 122 4.35 53.56 -1.59
CA ALA A 122 3.22 54.50 -1.66
C ALA A 122 3.29 55.68 -0.66
N GLN A 123 4.23 55.65 0.30
CA GLN A 123 4.44 56.70 1.31
C GLN A 123 5.59 57.67 0.98
N VAL A 124 6.23 57.52 -0.18
CA VAL A 124 7.27 58.41 -0.72
C VAL A 124 6.68 59.24 -1.85
#